data_AF-A0A212Q2K0-F1
#
_entry.id   AF-A0A212Q2K0-F1
#
_cell.length_a   1.000
_cell.length_b   1.000
_cell.length_c   1.000
_cell.angle_alpha   90.00
_cell.angle_beta   90.00
_cell.angle_gamma   90.00
#
_symmetry.space_group_name_H-M   'P 1'
#
loop_
_entity.id
_entity.type
_entity.pdbx_description
1 polymer ?
#
loop_
_entity_poly.entity_id
_entity_poly.type
_entity_poly.pdbx_seq_one_letter_code
_entity_poly.pdbx_strand_id
1 'polypeptide(L)'
;MLFLGMATLLGACADMSDSTGGGAPGAYGARPVLGMTPAAVRKLLGEPALRRPEPPGDYWRYSLDGCALGLFLFKEQGASEEHVTYYDARSLVAGTDRCATWRARLGPPTAPGA
;
A
#
# COMPACT_ATOMS: atom_id res chain seq x y z
N MET A 1 19.03 49.49 38.98
CA MET A 1 19.21 48.94 37.62
C MET A 1 19.66 47.49 37.73
N LEU A 2 18.82 46.53 37.39
CA LEU A 2 19.14 45.40 36.51
C LEU A 2 17.88 44.53 36.36
N PHE A 3 17.28 44.57 35.17
CA PHE A 3 16.24 43.65 34.73
C PHE A 3 16.94 42.34 34.28
N LEU A 4 16.74 41.24 35.00
CA LEU A 4 16.86 39.88 34.45
C LEU A 4 15.45 39.49 34.02
N GLY A 5 15.11 39.22 32.77
CA GLY A 5 15.89 38.58 31.72
C GLY A 5 15.15 37.30 31.33
N MET A 6 14.03 37.48 30.65
CA MET A 6 13.08 36.47 30.17
C MET A 6 13.75 35.54 29.15
N ALA A 7 13.89 34.25 29.45
CA ALA A 7 14.40 33.25 28.51
C ALA A 7 13.25 32.34 28.06
N THR A 8 12.67 32.68 26.90
CA THR A 8 11.68 31.92 26.15
C THR A 8 12.27 30.59 25.66
N LEU A 9 11.72 29.48 26.14
CA LEU A 9 11.92 28.16 25.53
C LEU A 9 11.06 28.07 24.26
N LEU A 10 11.63 28.44 23.11
CA LEU A 10 11.02 28.11 21.82
C LEU A 10 11.23 26.62 21.51
N GLY A 11 10.12 25.92 21.29
CA GLY A 11 10.08 24.54 20.82
C GLY A 11 10.58 24.40 19.38
N ALA A 12 11.19 23.24 19.11
CA ALA A 12 11.52 22.80 17.77
C ALA A 12 10.95 21.38 17.59
N CYS A 13 9.78 21.28 16.96
CA CYS A 13 9.39 20.06 16.27
C CYS A 13 10.10 20.10 14.91
N ALA A 14 11.08 19.21 14.68
CA ALA A 14 11.69 19.06 13.38
C ALA A 14 10.82 18.13 12.52
N ASP A 15 9.87 18.71 11.78
CA ASP A 15 9.20 18.05 10.66
C ASP A 15 10.09 18.17 9.40
N MET A 16 11.02 17.24 9.26
CA MET A 16 11.76 17.05 8.01
C MET A 16 11.14 15.89 7.24
N SER A 17 9.99 16.14 6.60
CA SER A 17 9.49 15.30 5.52
C SER A 17 10.07 15.81 4.20
N ASP A 18 11.32 15.44 3.92
CA ASP A 18 11.89 15.59 2.59
C ASP A 18 11.16 14.64 1.63
N SER A 19 10.31 15.22 0.78
CA SER A 19 9.67 14.52 -0.34
C SER A 19 10.42 14.86 -1.62
N THR A 20 11.68 14.43 -1.72
CA THR A 20 12.40 14.46 -2.99
C THR A 20 11.76 13.45 -3.95
N GLY A 21 10.91 13.97 -4.83
CA GLY A 21 10.38 13.27 -6.01
C GLY A 21 11.48 12.98 -7.01
N GLY A 22 12.28 11.94 -6.75
CA GLY A 22 13.11 11.30 -7.76
C GLY A 22 12.24 10.40 -8.61
N GLY A 23 12.11 10.70 -9.91
CA GLY A 23 11.45 9.82 -10.87
C GLY A 23 12.00 8.40 -10.75
N ALA A 24 11.15 7.48 -10.30
CA ALA A 24 11.57 6.12 -9.93
C ALA A 24 12.03 5.35 -11.18
N PRO A 25 13.28 4.82 -11.21
CA PRO A 25 13.68 3.87 -12.23
C PRO A 25 12.99 2.53 -11.93
N GLY A 26 11.80 2.30 -12.51
CA GLY A 26 11.05 1.06 -12.24
C GLY A 26 9.79 0.80 -13.07
N ALA A 27 9.34 1.75 -13.89
CA ALA A 27 8.09 1.57 -14.66
C ALA A 27 8.11 0.40 -15.65
N TYR A 28 9.29 -0.05 -16.10
CA TYR A 28 9.45 -1.14 -17.07
C TYR A 28 9.33 -2.56 -16.48
N GLY A 29 9.13 -2.70 -15.17
CA GLY A 29 8.98 -4.02 -14.51
C GLY A 29 7.73 -4.16 -13.64
N ALA A 30 7.00 -3.07 -13.40
CA ALA A 30 5.77 -3.11 -12.61
C ALA A 30 4.65 -3.83 -13.37
N ARG A 31 3.99 -4.78 -12.71
CA ARG A 31 2.78 -5.45 -13.17
C ARG A 31 1.64 -4.99 -12.26
N PRO A 32 0.93 -3.90 -12.63
CA PRO A 32 -0.07 -3.30 -11.77
C PRO A 32 -1.15 -4.32 -11.41
N VAL A 33 -1.37 -4.53 -10.12
CA VAL A 33 -2.40 -5.47 -9.64
C VAL A 33 -3.79 -4.84 -9.69
N LEU A 34 -3.87 -3.51 -9.62
CA LEU A 34 -5.11 -2.76 -9.73
C LEU A 34 -5.77 -3.01 -11.09
N GLY A 35 -7.09 -3.17 -11.09
CA GLY A 35 -7.90 -3.52 -12.27
C GLY A 35 -7.79 -4.99 -12.68
N MET A 36 -6.92 -5.80 -12.06
CA MET A 36 -6.87 -7.24 -12.37
C MET A 36 -8.11 -7.96 -11.89
N THR A 37 -8.62 -8.86 -12.72
CA THR A 37 -9.73 -9.76 -12.38
C THR A 37 -9.27 -10.85 -11.41
N PRO A 38 -10.17 -11.47 -10.64
CA PRO A 38 -9.89 -12.61 -9.78
C PRO A 38 -9.01 -13.68 -10.44
N ALA A 39 -9.29 -14.02 -11.70
CA ALA A 39 -8.53 -15.02 -12.43
C ALA A 39 -7.10 -14.55 -12.78
N ALA A 40 -6.95 -13.28 -13.19
CA ALA A 40 -5.65 -12.70 -13.50
C ALA A 40 -4.74 -12.62 -12.25
N VAL A 41 -5.30 -12.22 -11.10
CA VAL A 41 -4.58 -12.19 -9.83
C VAL A 41 -4.09 -13.59 -9.47
N ARG A 42 -4.94 -14.62 -9.54
CA ARG A 42 -4.52 -15.99 -9.22
C ARG A 42 -3.45 -16.53 -10.15
N LYS A 43 -3.50 -16.15 -11.43
CA LYS A 43 -2.43 -16.48 -12.39
C LYS A 43 -1.10 -15.79 -12.05
N LEU A 44 -1.14 -14.61 -11.44
CA LEU A 44 0.04 -13.82 -11.08
C LEU A 44 0.65 -14.24 -9.74
N LEU A 45 -0.19 -14.40 -8.71
CA LEU A 45 0.21 -14.55 -7.31
C LEU A 45 -0.07 -15.95 -6.74
N GLY A 46 -0.76 -16.80 -7.49
CA GLY A 46 -1.27 -18.09 -7.00
C GLY A 46 -2.57 -17.95 -6.23
N GLU A 47 -2.90 -18.97 -5.44
CA GLU A 47 -4.07 -18.94 -4.57
C GLU A 47 -3.82 -18.08 -3.31
N PRO A 48 -4.79 -17.28 -2.88
CA PRO A 48 -4.69 -16.55 -1.62
C PRO A 48 -4.72 -17.50 -0.42
N ALA A 49 -4.01 -17.13 0.64
CA ALA A 49 -4.01 -17.86 1.90
C ALA A 49 -5.32 -17.68 2.70
N LEU A 50 -6.06 -16.60 2.43
CA LEU A 50 -7.38 -16.32 2.99
C LEU A 50 -8.25 -15.65 1.95
N ARG A 51 -9.50 -16.09 1.85
CA ARG A 51 -10.58 -15.39 1.14
C ARG A 51 -11.71 -15.15 2.13
N ARG A 52 -12.18 -13.91 2.20
CA ARG A 52 -13.29 -13.52 3.05
C ARG A 52 -14.26 -12.67 2.23
N PRO A 53 -15.54 -13.06 2.14
CA PRO A 53 -16.56 -12.18 1.57
C PRO A 53 -16.64 -10.88 2.36
N GLU A 54 -16.59 -9.76 1.66
CA GLU A 54 -16.68 -8.40 2.19
C GLU A 54 -17.63 -7.60 1.29
N PRO A 55 -18.97 -7.73 1.49
CA PRO A 55 -19.95 -7.10 0.62
C PRO A 55 -19.64 -5.59 0.44
N PRO A 56 -19.63 -5.08 -0.80
CA PRO A 56 -20.19 -5.67 -2.02
C PRO A 56 -19.24 -6.58 -2.84
N GLY A 57 -18.11 -7.03 -2.29
CA GLY A 57 -17.23 -7.99 -2.97
C GLY A 57 -16.43 -8.86 -2.03
N ASP A 58 -15.11 -8.93 -2.25
CA ASP A 58 -14.23 -9.93 -1.63
C ASP A 58 -12.94 -9.29 -1.10
N TYR A 59 -12.49 -9.75 0.07
CA TYR A 59 -11.13 -9.53 0.57
C TYR A 59 -10.31 -10.80 0.45
N TRP A 60 -9.17 -10.70 -0.23
CA TRP A 60 -8.20 -11.79 -0.34
C TRP A 60 -6.89 -11.40 0.32
N ARG A 61 -6.26 -12.33 1.04
CA ARG A 61 -4.94 -12.12 1.64
C ARG A 61 -3.96 -13.17 1.18
N TYR A 62 -2.81 -12.70 0.70
CA TYR A 62 -1.64 -13.49 0.37
C TYR A 62 -0.60 -13.40 1.49
N SER A 63 0.04 -14.52 1.78
CA SER A 63 1.18 -14.60 2.69
C SER A 63 2.44 -14.84 1.87
N LEU A 64 3.28 -13.81 1.72
CA LEU A 64 4.44 -13.80 0.84
C LEU A 64 5.69 -13.51 1.67
N ASP A 65 6.50 -14.51 2.03
CA ASP A 65 7.80 -14.39 2.74
C ASP A 65 7.93 -13.19 3.71
N GLY A 66 7.02 -13.11 4.69
CA GLY A 66 7.02 -12.05 5.71
C GLY A 66 6.30 -10.76 5.30
N CYS A 67 5.60 -10.74 4.17
CA CYS A 67 4.68 -9.70 3.73
C CYS A 67 3.25 -10.26 3.65
N ALA A 68 2.31 -9.63 4.34
CA ALA A 68 0.89 -9.84 4.12
C ALA A 68 0.39 -8.84 3.08
N LEU A 69 -0.06 -9.36 1.93
CA LEU A 69 -0.64 -8.56 0.85
C LEU A 69 -2.16 -8.78 0.84
N GLY A 70 -2.93 -7.75 1.18
CA GLY A 70 -4.39 -7.75 1.10
C GLY A 70 -4.87 -7.13 -0.20
N LEU A 71 -5.80 -7.78 -0.89
CA LEU A 71 -6.46 -7.30 -2.09
C LEU A 71 -7.96 -7.15 -1.80
N PHE A 72 -8.53 -6.06 -2.26
CA PHE A 72 -9.96 -5.78 -2.17
C PHE A 72 -10.52 -5.81 -3.59
N LEU A 73 -11.41 -6.76 -3.82
CA LEU A 73 -12.01 -7.02 -5.12
C LEU A 73 -13.46 -6.54 -5.05
N PHE A 74 -13.78 -5.54 -5.85
CA PHE A 74 -15.14 -5.01 -5.95
C PHE A 74 -15.56 -4.96 -7.41
N LYS A 75 -16.88 -5.04 -7.63
CA LYS A 75 -17.48 -4.78 -8.92
C LYS A 75 -17.85 -3.30 -8.99
N GLU A 76 -17.10 -2.53 -9.75
CA GLU A 76 -17.46 -1.14 -10.05
C GLU A 76 -18.70 -1.07 -10.94
N GLN A 77 -19.38 0.08 -10.93
CA GLN A 77 -20.58 0.29 -11.73
C GLN A 77 -20.26 0.14 -13.23
N GLY A 78 -21.00 -0.71 -13.93
CA GLY A 78 -20.78 -0.98 -15.36
C GLY A 78 -19.70 -2.03 -15.66
N ALA A 79 -18.96 -2.52 -14.67
CA ALA A 79 -18.05 -3.64 -14.87
C ALA A 79 -18.84 -4.96 -15.04
N SER A 80 -18.31 -5.89 -15.85
CA SER A 80 -18.89 -7.23 -16.01
C SER A 80 -18.59 -8.15 -14.82
N GLU A 81 -17.41 -7.99 -14.21
CA GLU A 81 -16.92 -8.79 -13.08
C GLU A 81 -16.17 -7.92 -12.06
N GLU A 82 -15.89 -8.51 -10.90
CA GLU A 82 -15.05 -7.89 -9.87
C GLU A 82 -13.61 -7.75 -10.35
N HIS A 83 -12.91 -6.75 -9.82
CA HIS A 83 -11.48 -6.57 -10.03
C HIS A 83 -10.86 -5.93 -8.79
N VAL A 84 -9.53 -5.97 -8.70
CA VAL A 84 -8.81 -5.34 -7.59
C VAL A 84 -8.94 -3.83 -7.70
N THR A 85 -9.66 -3.21 -6.79
CA THR A 85 -9.83 -1.75 -6.72
C THR A 85 -8.84 -1.11 -5.73
N TYR A 86 -8.42 -1.89 -4.74
CA TYR A 86 -7.49 -1.46 -3.71
C TYR A 86 -6.62 -2.63 -3.24
N TYR A 87 -5.40 -2.32 -2.78
CA TYR A 87 -4.56 -3.30 -2.10
C TYR A 87 -3.77 -2.66 -0.95
N ASP A 88 -3.49 -3.45 0.08
CA ASP A 88 -2.58 -3.10 1.16
C ASP A 88 -1.42 -4.10 1.28
N ALA A 89 -0.29 -3.65 1.82
CA ALA A 89 0.89 -4.49 2.01
C ALA A 89 1.52 -4.19 3.37
N ARG A 90 1.57 -5.18 4.25
CA ARG A 90 2.04 -5.05 5.63
C ARG A 90 3.19 -6.01 5.90
N SER A 91 4.33 -5.51 6.38
CA SER A 91 5.42 -6.37 6.84
C SER A 91 4.97 -7.08 8.12
N LEU A 92 5.17 -8.39 8.17
CA LEU A 92 4.92 -9.23 9.33
C LEU A 92 6.14 -9.34 10.24
N VAL A 93 7.28 -8.78 9.82
CA VAL A 93 8.55 -8.80 10.56
C VAL A 93 8.91 -7.38 10.97
N ALA A 94 9.08 -7.16 12.27
CA ALA A 94 9.47 -5.87 12.81
C ALA A 94 10.86 -5.43 12.31
N GLY A 95 11.04 -4.14 12.05
CA GLY A 95 12.34 -3.56 11.67
C GLY A 95 12.85 -3.92 10.27
N THR A 96 12.06 -4.61 9.45
CA THR A 96 12.42 -4.91 8.06
C THR A 96 11.19 -4.77 7.17
N ASP A 97 11.28 -3.99 6.10
CA ASP A 97 10.20 -3.89 5.11
C ASP A 97 10.23 -5.07 4.11
N ARG A 98 9.60 -6.18 4.50
CA ARG A 98 9.46 -7.36 3.63
C ARG A 98 8.51 -7.14 2.44
N CYS A 99 7.77 -6.04 2.42
CA CYS A 99 6.83 -5.72 1.35
C CYS A 99 7.42 -4.80 0.27
N ALA A 100 8.62 -4.25 0.46
CA ALA A 100 9.23 -3.28 -0.45
C ALA A 100 9.27 -3.79 -1.90
N THR A 101 9.80 -5.00 -2.12
CA THR A 101 9.90 -5.62 -3.45
C THR A 101 8.52 -5.87 -4.06
N TRP A 102 7.54 -6.29 -3.25
CA TRP A 102 6.19 -6.54 -3.74
C TRP A 102 5.48 -5.24 -4.14
N ARG A 103 5.61 -4.16 -3.37
CA ARG A 103 5.08 -2.84 -3.75
C ARG A 103 5.73 -2.32 -5.03
N ALA A 104 7.05 -2.42 -5.16
CA ALA A 104 7.75 -2.01 -6.37
C ALA A 104 7.26 -2.78 -7.62
N ARG A 105 6.94 -4.07 -7.45
CA ARG A 105 6.43 -4.92 -8.52
C ARG A 105 4.96 -4.67 -8.86
N LEU A 106 4.10 -4.36 -7.89
CA LEU A 106 2.65 -4.29 -8.07
C LEU A 106 2.13 -2.89 -8.44
N GLY A 107 3.02 -1.91 -8.56
CA GLY A 107 2.65 -0.49 -8.75
C GLY A 107 2.31 0.19 -7.43
N PRO A 108 2.01 1.49 -7.41
CA PRO A 108 1.59 2.19 -6.19
C PRO A 108 0.19 1.73 -5.75
N PRO A 109 -0.08 1.63 -4.44
CA PRO A 109 -1.44 1.47 -3.96
C PRO A 109 -2.22 2.74 -4.30
N THR A 110 -3.40 2.60 -4.88
CA THR A 110 -4.37 3.69 -4.91
C THR A 110 -4.76 3.98 -3.48
N ALA A 111 -4.61 5.21 -3.00
CA ALA A 111 -5.28 5.59 -1.77
C ALA A 111 -6.79 5.45 -1.99
N PRO A 112 -7.58 4.97 -1.01
CA PRO A 112 -9.03 5.11 -1.09
C PRO A 112 -9.33 6.61 -1.27
N GLY A 113 -10.22 6.91 -2.22
CA GLY A 113 -10.51 8.27 -2.69
C GLY A 113 -10.68 9.26 -1.54
N ALA A 114 -9.96 10.37 -1.63
CA ALA A 114 -10.21 11.59 -0.87
C ALA A 114 -11.54 12.22 -1.29
#